data_AF-A0A947CP79-F1
#
_entry.id   AF-A0A947CP79-F1
#
_cell.length_a   1.000
_cell.length_b   1.000
_cell.length_c   1.000
_cell.angle_alpha   90.00
_cell.angle_beta   90.00
_cell.angle_gamma   90.00
#
_symmetry.space_group_name_H-M   'P 1'
#
loop_
_entity.id
_entity.type
_entity.pdbx_description
1 polymer ?
#
loop_
_entity_poly.entity_id
_entity_poly.type
_entity_poly.pdbx_seq_one_letter_code
_entity_poly.pdbx_strand_id
1 'polypeptide(L)' 'DELTLVWNAEEDLYYSVRPDVDSEFGPRQPIPVVNSAAGETEPFVSADGCTLYFASDRPGSLGERDYYRASFEAR' A
#
# COMPACT_ATOMS: atom_id res chain seq x y z
N ASP A 1 -10.70 -13.95 0.08
CA ASP A 1 -10.61 -12.48 0.07
C ASP A 1 -9.14 -12.10 -0.12
N GLU A 2 -8.69 -12.04 -1.36
CA GLU A 2 -7.29 -11.68 -1.63
C GLU A 2 -7.20 -10.20 -2.01
N LEU A 3 -6.14 -9.55 -1.54
CA LEU A 3 -5.81 -8.14 -1.73
C LEU A 3 -4.64 -8.05 -2.71
N THR A 4 -4.76 -7.22 -3.74
CA THR A 4 -3.62 -6.90 -4.63
C THR A 4 -3.20 -5.46 -4.43
N LEU A 5 -1.90 -5.23 -4.31
CA LEU A 5 -1.27 -3.92 -4.25
C LEU A 5 -0.57 -3.63 -5.58
N VAL A 6 -0.82 -2.46 -6.15
CA VAL A 6 -0.29 -2.02 -7.45
C VAL A 6 0.24 -0.60 -7.30
N TRP A 7 1.31 -0.24 -8.02
CA TRP A 7 1.83 1.13 -8.06
C TRP A 7 1.82 1.73 -9.47
N ASN A 8 1.85 3.07 -9.55
CA ASN A 8 1.91 3.83 -10.81
C ASN A 8 3.33 4.40 -11.07
N ALA A 9 3.51 5.20 -12.13
CA ALA A 9 4.79 5.85 -12.47
C ALA A 9 5.20 6.95 -11.47
N GLU A 10 4.26 7.42 -10.66
CA GLU A 10 4.50 8.34 -9.54
C GLU A 10 4.78 7.56 -8.23
N GLU A 11 4.84 6.22 -8.31
CA GLU A 11 5.03 5.30 -7.19
C GLU A 11 3.97 5.44 -6.09
N ASP A 12 2.73 5.77 -6.45
CA ASP A 12 1.60 5.71 -5.52
C ASP A 12 1.17 4.27 -5.26
N LEU A 13 0.81 3.94 -4.01
CA LEU A 13 0.21 2.65 -3.68
C LEU A 13 -1.32 2.67 -3.84
N TYR A 14 -1.82 1.62 -4.47
CA TYR A 14 -3.25 1.35 -4.62
C TYR A 14 -3.60 -0.04 -4.11
N TYR A 15 -4.86 -0.23 -3.74
CA TYR A 15 -5.41 -1.53 -3.38
C TYR A 15 -6.62 -1.89 -4.25
N SER A 16 -6.88 -3.18 -4.43
CA SER A 16 -8.14 -3.68 -4.98
C SER A 16 -8.62 -4.90 -4.21
N VAL A 17 -9.94 -5.06 -4.17
CA VAL A 17 -10.62 -6.17 -3.48
C VAL A 17 -11.43 -6.98 -4.48
N ARG A 18 -11.60 -8.26 -4.16
CA ARG A 18 -12.50 -9.18 -4.85
C ARG A 18 -13.39 -9.91 -3.84
N PRO A 19 -14.66 -10.25 -4.21
CA PRO A 19 -15.58 -10.94 -3.31
C PRO A 19 -15.05 -12.30 -2.82
N ASP A 20 -14.39 -13.04 -3.71
CA ASP A 20 -13.84 -14.37 -3.47
C ASP A 20 -12.61 -14.62 -4.37
N VAL A 21 -11.98 -15.79 -4.22
CA VAL A 21 -10.75 -16.14 -4.93
C VAL A 21 -10.93 -16.45 -6.41
N ASP A 22 -12.18 -16.65 -6.85
CA ASP A 22 -12.52 -16.98 -8.23
C ASP A 22 -12.95 -15.73 -9.03
N SER A 23 -13.34 -14.67 -8.31
CA SER A 23 -13.73 -13.39 -8.89
C SER A 23 -12.53 -12.57 -9.36
N GLU A 24 -12.77 -11.73 -10.38
CA GLU A 24 -11.82 -10.69 -10.79
C GLU A 24 -11.69 -9.62 -9.70
N PHE A 25 -10.52 -8.97 -9.67
CA PHE A 25 -10.30 -7.78 -8.85
C PHE A 25 -11.16 -6.62 -9.35
N GLY A 26 -11.74 -5.87 -8.42
CA GLY A 26 -12.41 -4.61 -8.73
C GLY A 26 -11.44 -3.52 -9.22
N PRO A 27 -11.96 -2.30 -9.47
CA PRO A 27 -11.10 -1.16 -9.78
C PRO A 27 -10.13 -0.86 -8.63
N ARG A 28 -8.92 -0.43 -8.98
CA ARG A 28 -7.94 0.04 -8.00
C ARG A 28 -8.48 1.25 -7.23
N GLN A 29 -8.17 1.32 -5.94
CA GLN A 29 -8.54 2.38 -5.03
C GLN A 29 -7.27 2.97 -4.39
N PRO A 30 -7.16 4.30 -4.24
CA PRO A 30 -6.01 4.91 -3.59
C PRO A 30 -5.96 4.59 -2.09
N ILE A 31 -4.79 4.72 -1.48
CA ILE A 31 -4.61 4.60 -0.02
C ILE A 31 -4.20 5.99 0.53
N PRO A 32 -5.14 6.90 0.83
CA PRO A 32 -4.82 8.31 1.07
C PRO A 32 -3.95 8.59 2.30
N VAL A 33 -3.93 7.68 3.27
CA VAL A 33 -3.09 7.79 4.47
C VAL A 33 -1.63 7.39 4.22
N VAL A 34 -1.38 6.68 3.11
CA VAL A 34 -0.06 6.16 2.73
C VAL A 34 0.58 7.05 1.68
N ASN A 35 -0.18 7.37 0.62
CA ASN A 35 0.33 8.10 -0.52
C ASN A 35 0.68 9.54 -0.16
N SER A 36 1.80 10.01 -0.69
CA SER A 36 2.28 11.36 -0.45
C SER A 36 2.77 12.03 -1.74
N ALA A 37 3.48 13.17 -1.63
CA ALA A 37 4.17 13.75 -2.78
C ALA A 37 5.50 13.04 -3.09
N ALA A 38 5.89 12.08 -2.24
CA ALA A 38 7.05 11.21 -2.40
C ALA A 38 6.61 9.88 -3.00
N GLY A 39 7.56 9.03 -3.41
CA GLY A 39 7.27 7.70 -3.90
C GLY A 39 7.04 6.70 -2.76
N GLU A 40 6.11 5.76 -2.97
CA GLU A 40 5.80 4.65 -2.08
C GLU A 40 5.92 3.29 -2.79
N THR A 41 6.87 2.47 -2.35
CA THR A 41 7.21 1.20 -3.02
C THR A 41 7.27 0.04 -2.03
N GLU A 42 7.47 -1.17 -2.55
CA GLU A 42 7.70 -2.39 -1.76
C GLU A 42 6.64 -2.66 -0.67
N PRO A 43 5.35 -2.68 -1.02
CA PRO A 43 4.32 -2.84 -0.02
C PRO A 43 4.28 -4.26 0.55
N PHE A 44 4.10 -4.36 1.87
CA PHE A 44 3.89 -5.62 2.59
C PHE A 44 2.79 -5.46 3.65
N VAL A 45 1.73 -6.26 3.56
CA VAL A 45 0.64 -6.27 4.54
C VAL A 45 0.92 -7.35 5.59
N SER A 46 0.80 -6.97 6.86
CA SER A 46 0.95 -7.90 7.98
C SER A 46 -0.09 -9.02 7.93
N ALA A 47 0.22 -10.14 8.57
CA ALA A 47 -0.65 -11.32 8.56
C ALA A 47 -2.05 -11.08 9.17
N ASP A 48 -2.17 -10.09 10.07
CA ASP A 48 -3.45 -9.66 10.66
C ASP A 48 -4.22 -8.67 9.78
N GLY A 49 -3.67 -8.27 8.62
CA GLY A 49 -4.28 -7.29 7.72
C GLY A 49 -4.33 -5.86 8.26
N CYS A 50 -3.77 -5.59 9.44
CA CYS A 50 -3.94 -4.32 10.14
C CYS A 50 -2.77 -3.34 9.94
N THR A 51 -1.65 -3.79 9.38
CA THR A 51 -0.46 -2.95 9.14
C THR A 51 0.04 -3.11 7.72
N LEU A 52 0.26 -2.00 7.02
CA LEU A 52 1.03 -1.96 5.77
C LEU A 52 2.41 -1.39 6.05
N TYR A 53 3.43 -2.13 5.66
CA TYR A 53 4.81 -1.67 5.56
C TYR A 53 5.12 -1.30 4.12
N PHE A 54 5.92 -0.27 3.90
CA PHE A 54 6.30 0.19 2.57
C PHE A 54 7.56 1.07 2.64
N ALA A 55 8.32 1.15 1.55
CA ALA A 55 9.49 2.03 1.43
C ALA A 55 9.07 3.39 0.87
N SER A 56 9.67 4.48 1.35
CA SER A 56 9.41 5.83 0.83
C SER A 56 10.63 6.74 0.93
N ASP A 57 10.75 7.68 0.00
CA ASP A 57 11.77 8.75 -0.06
C ASP A 57 11.25 10.08 0.52
N ARG A 58 10.18 10.02 1.32
CA ARG A 58 9.57 11.20 1.95
C ARG A 58 10.56 12.01 2.81
N PRO A 59 10.31 13.32 3.01
CA PRO A 59 11.19 14.18 3.79
C PRO A 59 11.48 13.62 5.19
N GLY A 60 12.75 13.61 5.58
CA GLY A 60 13.22 13.06 6.84
C GLY A 60 13.78 11.64 6.75
N SER A 61 13.78 11.03 5.56
CA SER A 61 14.49 9.78 5.32
C SER A 61 16.02 9.95 5.48
N LEU A 62 16.70 8.94 6.01
CA LEU A 62 18.15 8.94 6.25
C LEU A 62 18.96 8.44 5.05
N GLY A 63 18.30 7.87 4.03
CA GLY A 63 18.88 7.39 2.78
C GLY A 63 17.97 7.65 1.58
N GLU A 64 18.18 6.91 0.48
CA GLU A 64 17.34 7.03 -0.72
C GLU A 64 15.88 6.67 -0.43
N ARG A 65 15.64 5.63 0.39
CA ARG A 65 14.32 5.26 0.93
C ARG A 65 14.45 4.64 2.31
N ASP A 66 13.48 4.94 3.18
CA ASP A 66 13.30 4.28 4.49
C ASP A 66 11.99 3.50 4.53
N TYR A 67 11.91 2.49 5.41
CA TYR A 67 10.66 1.75 5.64
C TYR A 67 9.75 2.49 6.63
N TYR A 68 8.50 2.69 6.21
CA TYR A 68 7.42 3.25 6.98
C TYR A 68 6.33 2.21 7.24
N ARG A 69 5.41 2.53 8.17
CA ARG A 69 4.21 1.74 8.40
C ARG A 69 2.97 2.61 8.52
N ALA A 70 1.83 2.08 8.06
CA ALA A 70 0.50 2.61 8.30
C ALA A 70 -0.37 1.55 8.97
N SER A 71 -1.19 1.96 9.93
CA SER A 71 -2.16 1.09 10.60
C SER A 71 -3.56 1.36 10.07
N PHE A 72 -4.31 0.29 9.87
CA PHE A 72 -5.72 0.33 9.49
C PHE A 72 -6.56 -0.25 10.62
N GLU A 73 -7.77 0.27 10.76
CA GLU A 73 -8.77 -0.37 11.60
C GLU A 73 -9.11 -1.76 11.02
N ALA A 74 -9.21 -2.76 11.89
CA ALA A 74 -9.67 -4.08 11.49
C ALA A 74 -11.07 -3.96 10.86
N ARG A 75 -11.25 -4.60 9.71
CA ARG A 75 -12.49 -4.56 8.94
C ARG A 75 -13.51 -5.57 9.43
#